data_AF-A0A6C2CQ05-F1
#
_entry.id   AF-A0A6C2CQ05-F1
#
_cell.length_a   1.000
_cell.length_b   1.000
_cell.length_c   1.000
_cell.angle_alpha   90.00
_cell.angle_beta   90.00
_cell.angle_gamma   90.00
#
_symmetry.space_group_name_H-M   'P 1'
#
loop_
_entity.id
_entity.type
_entity.pdbx_description
1 polymer ?
#
loop_
_entity_poly.entity_id
_entity_poly.type
_entity_poly.pdbx_seq_one_letter_code
_entity_poly.pdbx_strand_id
1 'polypeptide(L)'
;MRHPWESHGLPRSILCLAALVWRKPPPFFPRLQRCNSRVSLLSVFAPHTARHGNTRFPRYPFDPMETTDAINPASVSGWRAANALAVEVEKRNFAQTQRMTALEVARLASETRKAYFGAIAAEESVRYLRKVKQAAEAGAGLARKMAEVGNFNRLQQAREQGFYASAALDLARAEQASIAARERLTKLLGLPSPQAIRLPERLPDLPKLPDELPAVEQTALDQRLDLQAVRLETEALAKNLGLTQATRFINVLEFGPARVLEGARDSGYKRGYEVSFELPIFDFGGSKVAKAEAIYGQAVERAAEAAINARSEVREAYSAYRNSFDIAKHYRDEIVPLNKRIAEENLLRYNGMLIGVFELLADARSQITSVNSYIESLRDYWIAQSDLQMALIGKPSLAAASRTAPASTGRPDH
;
A
#
# COMPACT_ATOMS: atom_id res chain seq x y z
N MET A 1 13.77 28.98 -29.66
CA MET A 1 12.74 29.26 -28.64
C MET A 1 12.73 28.09 -27.67
N ARG A 2 13.25 28.27 -26.44
CA ARG A 2 13.38 27.21 -25.42
C ARG A 2 12.27 27.38 -24.38
N HIS A 3 11.62 26.28 -24.00
CA HIS A 3 10.59 26.22 -22.97
C HIS A 3 11.20 26.15 -21.56
N PRO A 4 10.56 26.73 -20.53
CA PRO A 4 11.11 26.81 -19.18
C PRO A 4 10.59 25.66 -18.31
N TRP A 5 11.29 24.53 -18.28
CA TRP A 5 11.11 23.50 -17.24
C TRP A 5 12.37 22.63 -17.00
N GLU A 6 13.52 23.01 -17.54
CA GLU A 6 14.76 22.22 -17.48
C GLU A 6 15.58 22.38 -16.17
N SER A 7 15.03 22.99 -15.12
CA SER A 7 15.83 23.41 -13.96
C SER A 7 15.34 22.88 -12.60
N HIS A 8 15.08 21.58 -12.46
CA HIS A 8 15.07 20.94 -11.13
C HIS A 8 15.60 19.50 -11.23
N GLY A 9 16.91 19.36 -11.01
CA GLY A 9 17.57 18.05 -10.90
C GLY A 9 17.16 17.36 -9.60
N LEU A 10 16.28 16.37 -9.68
CA LEU A 10 16.11 15.38 -8.62
C LEU A 10 17.40 14.58 -8.47
N PRO A 11 17.89 14.31 -7.25
CA PRO A 11 19.09 13.51 -7.04
C PRO A 11 18.84 12.08 -7.56
N ARG A 12 19.75 11.60 -8.42
CA ARG A 12 19.69 10.28 -9.09
C ARG A 12 19.52 9.08 -8.15
N SER A 13 19.79 9.23 -6.84
CA SER A 13 19.53 8.23 -5.81
C SER A 13 18.04 7.94 -5.60
N ILE A 14 17.16 8.93 -5.81
CA ILE A 14 15.70 8.77 -5.66
C ILE A 14 15.09 8.00 -6.85
N LEU A 15 15.68 8.15 -8.05
CA LEU A 15 15.27 7.40 -9.24
C LEU A 15 15.59 5.89 -9.16
N CYS A 16 16.62 5.50 -8.39
CA CYS A 16 16.93 4.09 -8.16
C CYS A 16 15.93 3.39 -7.23
N LEU A 17 15.36 4.09 -6.24
CA LEU A 17 14.34 3.55 -5.35
C LEU A 17 12.98 3.35 -6.07
N ALA A 18 12.65 4.23 -7.02
CA ALA A 18 11.46 4.07 -7.87
C ALA A 18 11.52 2.82 -8.77
N ALA A 19 12.72 2.39 -9.16
CA ALA A 19 12.92 1.17 -9.96
C ALA A 19 12.76 -0.13 -9.15
N LEU A 20 12.95 -0.09 -7.82
CA LEU A 20 12.70 -1.26 -6.96
C LEU A 20 11.19 -1.57 -6.82
N VAL A 21 10.32 -0.57 -7.00
CA VAL A 21 8.86 -0.73 -6.92
C VAL A 21 8.25 -1.24 -8.24
N TRP A 22 8.99 -1.15 -9.36
CA TRP A 22 8.52 -1.53 -10.69
C TRP A 22 9.41 -2.62 -11.31
N ARG A 23 9.00 -3.90 -11.20
CA ARG A 23 9.69 -5.03 -11.85
C ARG A 23 9.67 -4.97 -13.39
N LYS A 24 8.78 -4.15 -13.97
CA LYS A 24 8.72 -3.78 -15.41
C LYS A 24 8.04 -2.42 -15.56
N PRO A 25 8.73 -1.35 -16.01
CA PRO A 25 8.07 -0.08 -16.28
C PRO A 25 7.21 -0.14 -17.57
N PRO A 26 6.08 0.58 -17.66
CA PRO A 26 5.27 0.71 -18.87
C PRO A 26 6.05 1.47 -19.97
N PRO A 27 5.66 1.37 -21.26
CA PRO A 27 6.47 1.78 -22.42
C PRO A 27 6.81 3.29 -22.54
N PHE A 28 6.51 4.11 -21.54
CA PHE A 28 6.73 5.55 -21.54
C PHE A 28 7.91 6.02 -20.65
N PHE A 29 8.67 5.12 -20.03
CA PHE A 29 9.88 5.49 -19.27
C PHE A 29 11.15 5.46 -20.15
N PRO A 30 11.99 6.52 -20.14
CA PRO A 30 13.25 6.54 -20.89
C PRO A 30 14.26 5.52 -20.32
N ARG A 31 14.96 4.80 -21.22
CA ARG A 31 16.03 3.83 -20.87
C ARG A 31 17.21 4.56 -20.17
N LEU A 32 17.42 4.31 -18.88
CA LEU A 32 18.57 4.83 -18.15
C LEU A 32 19.82 3.96 -18.39
N GLN A 33 20.84 4.57 -18.98
CA GLN A 33 22.17 4.02 -19.27
C GLN A 33 23.00 3.88 -17.98
N ARG A 34 23.83 2.83 -17.91
CA ARG A 34 24.64 2.37 -16.76
C ARG A 34 25.28 3.49 -15.91
N CYS A 35 25.08 3.44 -14.59
CA CYS A 35 25.77 4.30 -13.61
C CYS A 35 27.18 3.75 -13.31
N ASN A 36 28.22 4.50 -13.66
CA ASN A 36 29.58 4.32 -13.16
C ASN A 36 29.91 5.47 -12.18
N SER A 37 30.61 5.15 -11.10
CA SER A 37 30.77 5.96 -9.89
C SER A 37 31.91 6.98 -9.99
N ARG A 38 31.60 8.25 -9.67
CA ARG A 38 32.48 9.25 -9.02
C ARG A 38 31.74 10.60 -8.95
N VAL A 39 31.48 11.10 -7.76
CA VAL A 39 30.95 12.46 -7.53
C VAL A 39 31.83 13.15 -6.50
N SER A 40 32.49 14.22 -6.94
CA SER A 40 33.12 15.23 -6.08
C SER A 40 32.07 16.31 -5.75
N LEU A 41 32.02 16.70 -4.47
CA LEU A 41 31.16 17.74 -3.93
C LEU A 41 31.78 19.12 -4.16
N LEU A 42 30.98 20.08 -4.63
CA LEU A 42 31.19 21.49 -4.34
C LEU A 42 29.85 22.22 -4.18
N SER A 43 29.85 23.04 -3.15
CA SER A 43 28.79 23.81 -2.51
C SER A 43 28.15 24.89 -3.37
N VAL A 44 26.82 25.04 -3.31
CA VAL A 44 26.10 26.34 -3.26
C VAL A 44 24.72 26.10 -2.63
N PHE A 45 24.37 26.81 -1.56
CA PHE A 45 23.12 27.58 -1.41
C PHE A 45 22.97 28.13 0.02
N ALA A 46 22.78 29.45 0.10
CA ALA A 46 22.40 30.20 1.30
C ALA A 46 20.88 30.40 1.33
N PRO A 47 20.20 30.40 2.51
CA PRO A 47 18.80 30.77 2.58
C PRO A 47 18.59 32.20 3.09
N HIS A 48 17.70 32.88 2.38
CA HIS A 48 17.06 34.14 2.72
C HIS A 48 15.86 33.82 3.63
N THR A 49 15.78 34.36 4.86
CA THR A 49 14.62 34.16 5.75
C THR A 49 13.86 35.46 5.98
N ALA A 50 12.56 35.39 5.70
CA ALA A 50 11.56 36.42 5.96
C ALA A 50 11.00 36.32 7.39
N ARG A 51 10.61 37.47 7.93
CA ARG A 51 10.00 37.70 9.25
C ARG A 51 8.67 36.96 9.41
N HIS A 52 8.49 36.29 10.55
CA HIS A 52 7.40 36.50 11.52
C HIS A 52 7.44 35.38 12.59
N GLY A 53 7.31 35.74 13.86
CA GLY A 53 7.13 34.77 14.95
C GLY A 53 8.03 35.03 16.15
N ASN A 54 7.47 35.68 17.16
CA ASN A 54 8.07 36.02 18.44
C ASN A 54 8.49 34.77 19.23
N THR A 55 9.75 34.34 19.08
CA THR A 55 10.43 33.44 20.03
C THR A 55 11.63 34.17 20.60
N ARG A 56 11.51 34.55 21.87
CA ARG A 56 12.53 35.25 22.63
C ARG A 56 13.63 34.25 23.00
N PHE A 57 14.64 34.12 22.15
CA PHE A 57 15.89 33.46 22.54
C PHE A 57 16.56 34.27 23.66
N PRO A 58 17.10 33.64 24.72
CA PRO A 58 17.89 34.35 25.72
C PRO A 58 19.12 34.95 25.03
N ARG A 59 19.20 36.28 25.01
CA ARG A 59 20.44 36.99 24.63
C ARG A 59 21.41 36.80 25.79
N TYR A 60 22.44 35.97 25.61
CA TYR A 60 23.63 36.08 26.43
C TYR A 60 24.29 37.42 26.12
N PRO A 61 24.61 38.26 27.12
CA PRO A 61 25.40 39.46 26.90
C PRO A 61 26.80 39.03 26.42
N PHE A 62 27.18 39.47 25.22
CA PHE A 62 28.56 39.45 24.77
C PHE A 62 29.18 40.76 25.28
N ASP A 63 29.91 40.68 26.39
CA ASP A 63 30.88 41.72 26.73
C ASP A 63 32.05 41.66 25.73
N PRO A 64 32.56 42.80 25.24
CA PRO A 64 33.74 42.80 24.39
C PRO A 64 34.96 42.39 25.23
N MET A 65 35.49 41.19 24.97
CA MET A 65 36.74 40.72 25.59
C MET A 65 37.89 41.66 25.20
N GLU A 66 38.48 42.32 26.19
CA GLU A 66 39.84 42.86 26.07
C GLU A 66 40.79 41.72 25.73
N THR A 67 41.42 41.86 24.57
CA THR A 67 42.44 40.97 24.03
C THR A 67 43.70 41.03 24.90
N THR A 68 43.84 40.11 25.86
CA THR A 68 45.14 39.53 26.28
C THR A 68 45.05 38.32 27.20
N ASP A 69 43.86 37.76 27.48
CA ASP A 69 43.80 36.49 28.19
C ASP A 69 44.02 35.33 27.23
N ALA A 70 45.14 34.62 27.47
CA ALA A 70 45.55 33.44 26.76
C ALA A 70 44.35 32.51 26.54
N ILE A 71 44.10 32.14 25.28
CA ILE A 71 43.16 31.09 24.91
C ILE A 71 43.55 29.84 25.70
N ASN A 72 42.87 29.60 26.83
CA ASN A 72 43.18 28.47 27.68
C ASN A 72 42.89 27.20 26.87
N PRO A 73 43.86 26.29 26.65
CA PRO A 73 43.65 25.09 25.85
C PRO A 73 42.47 24.24 26.34
N ALA A 74 42.10 24.37 27.63
CA ALA A 74 40.92 23.74 28.23
C ALA A 74 39.57 24.28 27.70
N SER A 75 39.47 25.57 27.36
CA SER A 75 38.23 26.13 26.80
C SER A 75 38.08 25.70 25.35
N VAL A 76 39.14 25.75 24.54
CA VAL A 76 39.13 25.30 23.13
C VAL A 76 38.85 23.80 23.01
N SER A 77 39.38 22.97 23.91
CA SER A 77 39.08 21.54 23.94
C SER A 77 37.61 21.28 24.31
N GLY A 78 37.04 22.04 25.25
CA GLY A 78 35.62 22.01 25.60
C GLY A 78 34.72 22.40 24.43
N TRP A 79 35.03 23.47 23.69
CA TRP A 79 34.31 23.89 22.48
C TRP A 79 34.40 22.84 21.36
N ARG A 80 35.57 22.22 21.16
CA ARG A 80 35.73 21.13 20.18
C ARG A 80 34.94 19.88 20.55
N ALA A 81 34.91 19.50 21.82
CA ALA A 81 34.14 18.37 22.31
C ALA A 81 32.62 18.61 22.20
N ALA A 82 32.14 19.80 22.56
CA ALA A 82 30.74 20.18 22.39
C ALA A 82 30.31 20.19 20.92
N ASN A 83 31.15 20.73 20.03
CA ASN A 83 30.89 20.72 18.58
C ASN A 83 30.89 19.29 18.01
N ALA A 84 31.79 18.41 18.46
CA ALA A 84 31.82 17.02 18.03
C ALA A 84 30.54 16.26 18.43
N LEU A 85 30.08 16.43 19.67
CA LEU A 85 28.83 15.84 20.16
C LEU A 85 27.61 16.39 19.41
N ALA A 86 27.56 17.71 19.15
CA ALA A 86 26.50 18.31 18.35
C ALA A 86 26.47 17.73 16.92
N VAL A 87 27.63 17.57 16.28
CA VAL A 87 27.74 16.96 14.95
C VAL A 87 27.27 15.50 14.95
N GLU A 88 27.55 14.73 16.00
CA GLU A 88 27.07 13.35 16.13
C GLU A 88 25.54 13.27 16.31
N VAL A 89 24.97 14.14 17.13
CA VAL A 89 23.51 14.23 17.32
C VAL A 89 22.83 14.61 16.01
N GLU A 90 23.34 15.62 15.29
CA GLU A 90 22.79 16.04 14.00
C GLU A 90 22.90 14.94 12.93
N LYS A 91 23.99 14.17 12.90
CA LYS A 91 24.12 12.99 12.02
C LYS A 91 23.04 11.94 12.29
N ARG A 92 22.72 11.69 13.57
CA ARG A 92 21.67 10.74 13.97
C ARG A 92 20.28 11.25 13.59
N ASN A 93 19.99 12.52 13.91
CA ASN A 93 18.74 13.17 13.54
C ASN A 93 18.52 13.11 12.03
N PHE A 94 19.54 13.48 11.25
CA PHE A 94 19.50 13.41 9.79
C PHE A 94 19.25 11.99 9.28
N ALA A 95 19.94 10.98 9.81
CA ALA A 95 19.73 9.59 9.42
C ALA A 95 18.32 9.08 9.75
N GLN A 96 17.76 9.48 10.89
CA GLN A 96 16.38 9.15 11.27
C GLN A 96 15.37 9.83 10.33
N THR A 97 15.52 11.13 10.08
CA THR A 97 14.69 11.86 9.13
C THR A 97 14.76 11.24 7.74
N GLN A 98 15.95 10.86 7.27
CA GLN A 98 16.13 10.23 5.96
C GLN A 98 15.33 8.93 5.82
N ARG A 99 15.29 8.08 6.87
CA ARG A 99 14.49 6.83 6.87
C ARG A 99 13.00 7.10 6.90
N MET A 100 12.57 8.04 7.74
CA MET A 100 11.17 8.46 7.81
C MET A 100 10.70 8.99 6.45
N THR A 101 11.49 9.84 5.80
CA THR A 101 11.19 10.32 4.45
C THR A 101 11.17 9.17 3.43
N ALA A 102 12.08 8.21 3.51
CA ALA A 102 12.07 7.05 2.62
C ALA A 102 10.80 6.20 2.76
N LEU A 103 10.34 5.99 4.00
CA LEU A 103 9.06 5.31 4.30
C LEU A 103 7.86 6.08 3.75
N GLU A 104 7.81 7.40 3.92
CA GLU A 104 6.74 8.24 3.36
C GLU A 104 6.72 8.21 1.83
N VAL A 105 7.89 8.22 1.19
CA VAL A 105 7.99 8.06 -0.28
C VAL A 105 7.48 6.69 -0.72
N ALA A 106 7.84 5.61 -0.01
CA ALA A 106 7.37 4.26 -0.32
C ALA A 106 5.85 4.14 -0.14
N ARG A 107 5.29 4.73 0.93
CA ARG A 107 3.84 4.80 1.17
C ARG A 107 3.13 5.55 0.05
N LEU A 108 3.60 6.74 -0.32
CA LEU A 108 3.02 7.52 -1.41
C LEU A 108 3.06 6.75 -2.74
N ALA A 109 4.16 6.05 -3.03
CA ALA A 109 4.28 5.23 -4.23
C ALA A 109 3.28 4.05 -4.23
N SER A 110 3.12 3.36 -3.11
CA SER A 110 2.15 2.26 -2.97
C SER A 110 0.71 2.76 -3.09
N GLU A 111 0.35 3.85 -2.39
CA GLU A 111 -0.98 4.45 -2.46
C GLU A 111 -1.32 4.94 -3.88
N THR A 112 -0.35 5.55 -4.56
CA THR A 112 -0.49 5.98 -5.95
C THR A 112 -0.73 4.78 -6.87
N ARG A 113 0.00 3.68 -6.67
CA ARG A 113 -0.17 2.44 -7.45
C ARG A 113 -1.56 1.83 -7.23
N LYS A 114 -2.04 1.77 -5.99
CA LYS A 114 -3.40 1.31 -5.66
C LYS A 114 -4.47 2.21 -6.29
N ALA A 115 -4.32 3.53 -6.18
CA ALA A 115 -5.23 4.49 -6.79
C ALA A 115 -5.23 4.40 -8.32
N TYR A 116 -4.09 4.11 -8.94
CA TYR A 116 -3.96 3.93 -10.38
C TYR A 116 -4.79 2.74 -10.87
N PHE A 117 -4.62 1.56 -10.27
CA PHE A 117 -5.42 0.39 -10.64
C PHE A 117 -6.90 0.57 -10.29
N GLY A 118 -7.20 1.21 -9.15
CA GLY A 118 -8.58 1.54 -8.77
C GLY A 118 -9.28 2.45 -9.78
N ALA A 119 -8.59 3.46 -10.31
CA ALA A 119 -9.14 4.38 -11.31
C ALA A 119 -9.40 3.69 -12.65
N ILE A 120 -8.48 2.84 -13.12
CA ILE A 120 -8.67 2.07 -14.37
C ILE A 120 -9.87 1.13 -14.24
N ALA A 121 -9.94 0.39 -13.12
CA ALA A 121 -11.04 -0.53 -12.86
C ALA A 121 -12.40 0.20 -12.84
N ALA A 122 -12.49 1.35 -12.16
CA ALA A 122 -13.72 2.12 -12.08
C ALA A 122 -14.17 2.65 -13.44
N GLU A 123 -13.25 3.16 -14.27
CA GLU A 123 -13.57 3.57 -15.64
C GLU A 123 -14.02 2.39 -16.52
N GLU A 124 -13.40 1.23 -16.35
CA GLU A 124 -13.78 0.01 -17.05
C GLU A 124 -15.18 -0.47 -16.65
N SER A 125 -15.49 -0.51 -15.36
CA SER A 125 -16.83 -0.84 -14.83
C SER A 125 -17.92 0.10 -15.37
N VAL A 126 -17.66 1.41 -15.43
CA VAL A 126 -18.61 2.38 -16.02
C VAL A 126 -18.94 2.05 -17.47
N ARG A 127 -17.93 1.69 -18.29
CA ARG A 127 -18.16 1.32 -19.69
C ARG A 127 -19.02 0.07 -19.83
N TYR A 128 -18.84 -0.93 -18.96
CA TYR A 128 -19.67 -2.14 -18.97
C TYR A 128 -21.08 -1.88 -18.44
N LEU A 129 -21.24 -1.16 -17.33
CA LEU A 129 -22.55 -0.82 -16.77
C LEU A 129 -23.38 0.07 -17.70
N ARG A 130 -22.72 0.91 -18.52
CA ARG A 130 -23.40 1.65 -19.59
C ARG A 130 -24.05 0.72 -20.62
N LYS A 131 -23.38 -0.38 -20.98
CA LYS A 131 -23.94 -1.42 -21.87
C LYS A 131 -25.10 -2.15 -21.18
N VAL A 132 -25.01 -2.43 -19.87
CA VAL A 132 -26.12 -3.02 -19.09
C VAL A 132 -27.35 -2.11 -19.15
N LYS A 133 -27.19 -0.82 -18.84
CA LYS A 133 -28.29 0.15 -18.88
C LYS A 133 -28.94 0.21 -20.26
N GLN A 134 -28.13 0.23 -21.33
CA GLN A 134 -28.64 0.23 -22.71
C GLN A 134 -29.45 -1.03 -23.03
N ALA A 135 -28.95 -2.22 -22.64
CA ALA A 135 -29.69 -3.46 -22.82
C ALA A 135 -30.97 -3.51 -21.98
N ALA A 136 -30.93 -2.98 -20.75
CA ALA A 136 -32.08 -2.88 -19.87
C ALA A 136 -33.17 -1.94 -20.44
N GLU A 137 -32.76 -0.82 -21.03
CA GLU A 137 -33.65 0.14 -21.68
C GLU A 137 -34.37 -0.48 -22.88
N ALA A 138 -33.64 -1.21 -23.73
CA ALA A 138 -34.21 -1.93 -24.85
C ALA A 138 -35.22 -3.00 -24.39
N GLY A 139 -34.89 -3.76 -23.34
CA GLY A 139 -35.78 -4.76 -22.75
C GLY A 139 -37.06 -4.16 -22.18
N ALA A 140 -36.95 -3.07 -21.40
CA ALA A 140 -38.10 -2.37 -20.83
C ALA A 140 -38.98 -1.73 -21.92
N GLY A 141 -38.38 -1.17 -22.98
CA GLY A 141 -39.09 -0.62 -24.13
C GLY A 141 -39.87 -1.68 -24.90
N LEU A 142 -39.26 -2.85 -25.14
CA LEU A 142 -39.93 -3.98 -25.78
C LEU A 142 -41.08 -4.51 -24.93
N ALA A 143 -40.87 -4.72 -23.64
CA ALA A 143 -41.89 -5.20 -22.71
C ALA A 143 -43.09 -4.26 -22.64
N ARG A 144 -42.87 -2.94 -22.68
CA ARG A 144 -43.93 -1.93 -22.75
C ARG A 144 -44.79 -2.09 -24.01
N LYS A 145 -44.16 -2.15 -25.19
CA LYS A 145 -44.87 -2.33 -26.46
C LYS A 145 -45.62 -3.66 -26.52
N MET A 146 -45.05 -4.73 -25.96
CA MET A 146 -45.71 -6.04 -25.88
C MET A 146 -46.91 -6.03 -24.92
N ALA A 147 -46.84 -5.27 -23.83
CA ALA A 147 -47.97 -5.09 -22.92
C ALA A 147 -49.10 -4.28 -23.58
N GLU A 148 -48.77 -3.25 -24.36
CA GLU A 148 -49.74 -2.44 -25.13
C GLU A 148 -50.54 -3.29 -26.14
N VAL A 149 -49.93 -4.30 -26.74
CA VAL A 149 -50.60 -5.24 -27.65
C VAL A 149 -51.17 -6.49 -26.95
N GLY A 150 -51.16 -6.53 -25.60
CA GLY A 150 -51.74 -7.61 -24.81
C GLY A 150 -50.92 -8.91 -24.68
N ASN A 151 -49.71 -8.95 -25.26
CA ASN A 151 -48.84 -10.13 -25.23
C ASN A 151 -47.98 -10.24 -23.95
N PHE A 152 -48.03 -9.24 -23.07
CA PHE A 152 -47.26 -9.19 -21.83
C PHE A 152 -48.17 -8.81 -20.66
N ASN A 153 -48.02 -9.49 -19.53
CA ASN A 153 -48.76 -9.14 -18.33
C ASN A 153 -48.07 -8.00 -17.54
N ARG A 154 -48.82 -7.33 -16.65
CA ARG A 154 -48.32 -6.20 -15.85
C ARG A 154 -47.12 -6.58 -14.97
N LEU A 155 -47.05 -7.81 -14.48
CA LEU A 155 -45.93 -8.29 -13.66
C LEU A 155 -44.64 -8.40 -14.48
N GLN A 156 -44.70 -8.98 -15.67
CA GLN A 156 -43.56 -9.08 -16.58
C GLN A 156 -43.07 -7.70 -17.01
N GLN A 157 -43.99 -6.79 -17.36
CA GLN A 157 -43.65 -5.40 -17.64
C GLN A 157 -42.96 -4.71 -16.45
N ALA A 158 -43.50 -4.89 -15.24
CA ALA A 158 -42.93 -4.30 -14.02
C ALA A 158 -41.54 -4.86 -13.69
N ARG A 159 -41.29 -6.15 -13.95
CA ARG A 159 -39.95 -6.78 -13.79
C ARG A 159 -38.91 -6.13 -14.70
N GLU A 160 -39.23 -5.93 -15.98
CA GLU A 160 -38.32 -5.30 -16.93
C GLU A 160 -38.07 -3.83 -16.60
N GLN A 161 -39.11 -3.11 -16.18
CA GLN A 161 -38.99 -1.72 -15.72
C GLN A 161 -38.14 -1.62 -14.45
N GLY A 162 -38.31 -2.55 -13.50
CA GLY A 162 -37.52 -2.63 -12.27
C GLY A 162 -36.05 -2.88 -12.58
N PHE A 163 -35.75 -3.79 -13.52
CA PHE A 163 -34.38 -4.04 -13.95
C PHE A 163 -33.72 -2.80 -14.58
N TYR A 164 -34.44 -2.08 -15.45
CA TYR A 164 -33.96 -0.81 -16.01
C TYR A 164 -33.64 0.23 -14.93
N ALA A 165 -34.52 0.37 -13.93
CA ALA A 165 -34.30 1.29 -12.82
C ALA A 165 -33.06 0.93 -12.00
N SER A 166 -32.85 -0.36 -11.68
CA SER A 166 -31.65 -0.84 -10.98
C SER A 166 -30.38 -0.58 -11.80
N ALA A 167 -30.38 -0.92 -13.09
CA ALA A 167 -29.22 -0.69 -13.96
C ALA A 167 -28.84 0.79 -14.09
N ALA A 168 -29.83 1.68 -14.12
CA ALA A 168 -29.59 3.13 -14.12
C ALA A 168 -28.95 3.60 -12.81
N LEU A 169 -29.39 3.07 -11.66
CA LEU A 169 -28.82 3.38 -10.35
C LEU A 169 -27.38 2.86 -10.22
N ASP A 170 -27.11 1.64 -10.68
CA ASP A 170 -25.78 1.04 -10.62
C ASP A 170 -24.78 1.80 -11.50
N LEU A 171 -25.20 2.24 -12.70
CA LEU A 171 -24.40 3.12 -13.54
C LEU A 171 -24.08 4.45 -12.85
N ALA A 172 -25.08 5.11 -12.24
CA ALA A 172 -24.88 6.37 -11.53
C ALA A 172 -23.88 6.23 -10.36
N ARG A 173 -23.97 5.12 -9.60
CA ARG A 173 -23.01 4.79 -8.53
C ARG A 173 -21.60 4.57 -9.08
N ALA A 174 -21.47 3.83 -10.18
CA ALA A 174 -20.19 3.58 -10.81
C ALA A 174 -19.56 4.86 -11.37
N GLU A 175 -20.34 5.76 -11.96
CA GLU A 175 -19.87 7.05 -12.46
C GLU A 175 -19.34 7.93 -11.31
N GLN A 176 -20.06 7.98 -10.19
CA GLN A 176 -19.58 8.66 -8.98
C GLN A 176 -18.27 8.03 -8.45
N ALA A 177 -18.19 6.70 -8.38
CA ALA A 177 -16.99 5.98 -7.94
C ALA A 177 -15.81 6.23 -8.88
N SER A 178 -16.04 6.29 -10.19
CA SER A 178 -15.02 6.60 -11.20
C SER A 178 -14.48 8.00 -11.03
N ILE A 179 -15.33 9.01 -10.79
CA ILE A 179 -14.91 10.38 -10.51
C ILE A 179 -14.05 10.41 -9.23
N ALA A 180 -14.51 9.79 -8.14
CA ALA A 180 -13.78 9.76 -6.88
C ALA A 180 -12.42 9.07 -6.99
N ALA A 181 -12.33 7.93 -7.69
CA ALA A 181 -11.09 7.21 -7.91
C ALA A 181 -10.08 8.04 -8.73
N ARG A 182 -10.58 8.75 -9.75
CA ARG A 182 -9.79 9.64 -10.60
C ARG A 182 -9.25 10.84 -9.82
N GLU A 183 -10.07 11.47 -9.00
CA GLU A 183 -9.66 12.58 -8.14
C GLU A 183 -8.60 12.13 -7.11
N ARG A 184 -8.79 10.96 -6.51
CA ARG A 184 -7.82 10.38 -5.57
C ARG A 184 -6.45 10.20 -6.23
N LEU A 185 -6.40 9.65 -7.44
CA LEU A 185 -5.16 9.49 -8.19
C LEU A 185 -4.52 10.84 -8.52
N THR A 186 -5.32 11.80 -8.97
CA THR A 186 -4.87 13.15 -9.33
C THR A 186 -4.22 13.87 -8.15
N LYS A 187 -4.86 13.77 -6.96
CA LYS A 187 -4.32 14.30 -5.70
C LYS A 187 -2.98 13.66 -5.33
N LEU A 188 -2.85 12.34 -5.44
CA LEU A 188 -1.61 11.63 -5.10
C LEU A 188 -0.47 11.94 -6.07
N LEU A 189 -0.79 12.19 -7.35
CA LEU A 189 0.19 12.63 -8.36
C LEU A 189 0.54 14.13 -8.27
N GLY A 190 -0.16 14.90 -7.44
CA GLY A 190 0.04 16.35 -7.32
C GLY A 190 -0.36 17.12 -8.58
N LEU A 191 -1.31 16.60 -9.36
CA LEU A 191 -1.75 17.23 -10.61
C LEU A 191 -2.95 18.18 -10.35
N PRO A 192 -3.09 19.25 -11.13
CA PRO A 192 -4.14 20.24 -10.90
C PRO A 192 -5.53 19.78 -11.37
N SER A 193 -5.61 18.81 -12.28
CA SER A 193 -6.86 18.39 -12.90
C SER A 193 -6.81 16.94 -13.37
N PRO A 194 -7.90 16.16 -13.24
CA PRO A 194 -7.98 14.77 -13.70
C PRO A 194 -7.73 14.54 -15.19
N GLN A 195 -8.00 15.56 -16.01
CA GLN A 195 -7.85 15.54 -17.47
C GLN A 195 -6.37 15.60 -17.90
N ALA A 196 -5.45 15.92 -16.98
CA ALA A 196 -4.02 15.91 -17.26
C ALA A 196 -3.46 14.49 -17.44
N ILE A 197 -4.19 13.47 -16.96
CA ILE A 197 -3.79 12.06 -17.04
C ILE A 197 -4.54 11.40 -18.20
N ARG A 198 -3.92 10.45 -18.89
CA ARG A 198 -4.64 9.51 -19.78
C ARG A 198 -4.46 8.11 -19.22
N LEU A 199 -5.56 7.48 -18.83
CA LEU A 199 -5.55 6.11 -18.33
C LEU A 199 -5.75 5.13 -19.51
N PRO A 200 -5.15 3.93 -19.44
CA PRO A 200 -5.45 2.87 -20.40
C PRO A 200 -6.92 2.50 -20.27
N GLU A 201 -7.49 1.97 -21.35
CA GLU A 201 -8.90 1.59 -21.34
C GLU A 201 -9.14 0.47 -20.33
N ARG A 202 -8.35 -0.61 -20.35
CA ARG A 202 -8.56 -1.80 -19.52
C ARG A 202 -7.44 -2.05 -18.53
N LEU A 203 -7.77 -2.77 -17.45
CA LEU A 203 -6.77 -3.31 -16.54
C LEU A 203 -5.80 -4.27 -17.25
N PRO A 204 -4.53 -4.35 -16.78
CA PRO A 204 -3.60 -5.36 -17.26
C PRO A 204 -4.07 -6.76 -16.88
N ASP A 205 -3.88 -7.72 -17.78
CA ASP A 205 -4.29 -9.11 -17.58
C ASP A 205 -3.56 -9.77 -16.41
N LEU A 206 -4.26 -10.71 -15.75
CA LEU A 206 -3.69 -11.51 -14.67
C LEU A 206 -2.45 -12.28 -15.17
N PRO A 207 -1.31 -12.24 -14.45
CA PRO A 207 -0.15 -13.03 -14.83
C PRO A 207 -0.47 -14.53 -14.83
N LYS A 208 0.30 -15.31 -15.61
CA LYS A 208 0.08 -16.75 -15.75
C LYS A 208 0.37 -17.52 -14.46
N LEU A 209 1.37 -17.06 -13.72
CA LEU A 209 1.85 -17.68 -12.49
C LEU A 209 1.96 -16.60 -11.40
N PRO A 210 1.60 -16.94 -10.15
CA PRO A 210 1.85 -16.05 -9.03
C PRO A 210 3.36 -16.01 -8.72
N ASP A 211 3.81 -14.89 -8.14
CA ASP A 211 5.17 -14.80 -7.62
C ASP A 211 5.26 -15.63 -6.33
N GLU A 212 6.09 -16.68 -6.36
CA GLU A 212 6.35 -17.49 -5.18
C GLU A 212 7.44 -16.83 -4.35
N LEU A 213 7.09 -16.45 -3.12
CA LEU A 213 8.01 -15.86 -2.15
C LEU A 213 8.17 -16.84 -0.99
N PRO A 214 9.01 -17.89 -1.14
CA PRO A 214 9.40 -18.69 0.02
C PRO A 214 10.09 -17.77 1.03
N ALA A 215 9.85 -17.98 2.33
CA ALA A 215 10.43 -17.15 3.39
C ALA A 215 10.01 -15.66 3.39
N VAL A 216 8.77 -15.34 2.95
CA VAL A 216 8.25 -13.96 2.92
C VAL A 216 8.34 -13.25 4.29
N GLU A 217 8.12 -13.98 5.39
CA GLU A 217 8.23 -13.43 6.75
C GLU A 217 9.67 -12.99 7.07
N GLN A 218 10.67 -13.83 6.81
CA GLN A 218 12.07 -13.50 7.10
C GLN A 218 12.58 -12.37 6.20
N THR A 219 12.23 -12.42 4.92
CA THR A 219 12.59 -11.37 3.95
C THR A 219 12.06 -10.01 4.41
N ALA A 220 10.84 -9.97 4.95
CA ALA A 220 10.26 -8.75 5.49
C ALA A 220 10.99 -8.27 6.76
N LEU A 221 11.33 -9.18 7.69
CA LEU A 221 12.07 -8.80 8.89
C LEU A 221 13.43 -8.16 8.59
N ASP A 222 14.11 -8.63 7.55
CA ASP A 222 15.43 -8.14 7.17
C ASP A 222 15.36 -6.78 6.42
N GLN A 223 14.34 -6.60 5.58
CA GLN A 223 14.26 -5.48 4.63
C GLN A 223 13.40 -4.30 5.10
N ARG A 224 12.48 -4.53 6.05
CA ARG A 224 11.54 -3.51 6.49
C ARG A 224 12.24 -2.33 7.16
N LEU A 225 12.02 -1.14 6.60
CA LEU A 225 12.65 0.10 7.05
C LEU A 225 12.19 0.53 8.45
N ASP A 226 10.97 0.19 8.84
CA ASP A 226 10.44 0.45 10.18
C ASP A 226 11.09 -0.44 11.25
N LEU A 227 11.34 -1.72 10.97
CA LEU A 227 12.07 -2.60 11.87
C LEU A 227 13.55 -2.21 11.99
N GLN A 228 14.17 -1.81 10.89
CA GLN A 228 15.53 -1.27 10.91
C GLN A 228 15.61 0.03 11.74
N ALA A 229 14.59 0.89 11.67
CA ALA A 229 14.51 2.09 12.49
C ALA A 229 14.44 1.73 13.98
N VAL A 230 13.53 0.82 14.35
CA VAL A 230 13.36 0.35 15.73
C VAL A 230 14.65 -0.27 16.28
N ARG A 231 15.32 -1.13 15.51
CA ARG A 231 16.62 -1.73 15.91
C ARG A 231 17.69 -0.68 16.20
N LEU A 232 17.78 0.36 15.36
CA LEU A 232 18.78 1.40 15.55
C LEU A 232 18.42 2.36 16.68
N GLU A 233 17.13 2.57 16.93
CA GLU A 233 16.64 3.32 18.09
C GLU A 233 16.95 2.59 19.42
N THR A 234 16.75 1.27 19.48
CA THR A 234 17.10 0.47 20.66
C THR A 234 18.62 0.44 20.90
N GLU A 235 19.43 0.27 19.85
CA GLU A 235 20.89 0.33 19.93
C GLU A 235 21.39 1.73 20.36
N ALA A 236 20.78 2.80 19.85
CA ALA A 236 21.13 4.18 20.24
C ALA A 236 20.74 4.48 21.69
N LEU A 237 19.58 3.97 22.14
CA LEU A 237 19.14 4.09 23.52
C LEU A 237 20.10 3.39 24.48
N ALA A 238 20.57 2.19 24.14
CA ALA A 238 21.57 1.48 24.92
C ALA A 238 22.85 2.32 25.11
N LYS A 239 23.37 2.90 24.02
CA LYS A 239 24.55 3.78 24.05
C LYS A 239 24.32 5.02 24.92
N ASN A 240 23.15 5.66 24.80
CA ASN A 240 22.82 6.86 25.58
C ASN A 240 22.66 6.55 27.08
N LEU A 241 22.25 5.33 27.44
CA LEU A 241 22.16 4.85 28.82
C LEU A 241 23.51 4.37 29.37
N GLY A 242 24.59 4.45 28.59
CA GLY A 242 25.93 4.01 29.01
C GLY A 242 26.11 2.49 29.03
N LEU A 243 25.21 1.75 28.37
CA LEU A 243 25.28 0.30 28.25
C LEU A 243 26.32 -0.05 27.18
N THR A 244 27.55 -0.32 27.61
CA THR A 244 28.72 -0.44 26.72
C THR A 244 29.08 -1.88 26.36
N GLN A 245 28.65 -2.86 27.15
CA GLN A 245 28.96 -4.27 26.92
C GLN A 245 27.73 -5.01 26.41
N ALA A 246 27.64 -5.21 25.09
CA ALA A 246 26.67 -6.14 24.51
C ALA A 246 27.10 -7.55 24.89
N THR A 247 26.32 -8.23 25.72
CA THR A 247 26.71 -9.55 26.27
C THR A 247 26.12 -10.71 25.48
N ARG A 248 25.02 -10.52 24.76
CA ARG A 248 24.42 -11.53 23.87
C ARG A 248 23.43 -10.89 22.88
N PHE A 249 23.15 -11.59 21.78
CA PHE A 249 22.00 -11.30 20.91
C PHE A 249 20.84 -12.19 21.35
N ILE A 250 19.63 -11.64 21.44
CA ILE A 250 18.41 -12.42 21.69
C ILE A 250 17.52 -12.35 20.45
N ASN A 251 16.97 -13.48 20.04
CA ASN A 251 15.84 -13.49 19.12
C ASN A 251 14.60 -13.03 19.91
N VAL A 252 14.19 -11.81 19.67
CA VAL A 252 13.07 -11.19 20.40
C VAL A 252 11.74 -11.86 20.08
N LEU A 253 11.65 -12.53 18.93
CA LEU A 253 10.48 -13.32 18.55
C LEU A 253 10.37 -14.64 19.31
N GLU A 254 11.46 -15.08 19.96
CA GLU A 254 11.50 -16.27 20.78
C GLU A 254 11.46 -15.99 22.28
N PHE A 255 11.79 -14.76 22.67
CA PHE A 255 11.84 -14.32 24.05
C PHE A 255 10.62 -13.43 24.36
N GLY A 256 9.53 -14.04 24.82
CA GLY A 256 8.34 -13.32 25.26
C GLY A 256 7.56 -14.10 26.33
N PRO A 257 6.80 -13.42 27.22
CA PRO A 257 6.09 -14.05 28.35
C PRO A 257 4.92 -14.96 27.93
N ALA A 258 4.60 -15.02 26.64
CA ALA A 258 3.46 -15.75 26.08
C ALA A 258 3.83 -17.11 25.45
N ARG A 259 4.81 -17.84 25.99
CA ARG A 259 4.96 -19.27 25.65
C ARG A 259 4.08 -20.11 26.57
N VAL A 260 2.86 -20.35 26.09
CA VAL A 260 2.05 -21.50 26.51
C VAL A 260 2.82 -22.74 26.06
N LEU A 261 3.30 -23.53 27.03
CA LEU A 261 3.52 -24.96 26.86
C LEU A 261 2.16 -25.57 26.48
N GLU A 262 1.82 -25.68 25.19
CA GLU A 262 0.76 -26.58 24.76
C GLU A 262 1.31 -28.01 24.78
N GLY A 263 1.37 -28.59 25.99
CA GLY A 263 1.78 -29.96 26.22
C GLY A 263 2.41 -30.20 27.58
N ALA A 264 2.37 -31.45 28.04
CA ALA A 264 3.11 -31.89 29.23
C ALA A 264 4.61 -31.55 29.08
N ARG A 265 5.33 -31.45 30.21
CA ARG A 265 6.78 -31.12 30.33
C ARG A 265 7.74 -31.92 29.44
N ASP A 266 7.26 -32.94 28.73
CA ASP A 266 8.00 -33.87 27.88
C ASP A 266 7.61 -33.78 26.38
N SER A 267 6.80 -32.79 25.99
CA SER A 267 6.50 -32.56 24.57
C SER A 267 7.69 -31.87 23.89
N GLY A 268 8.35 -32.61 22.99
CA GLY A 268 9.50 -32.10 22.23
C GLY A 268 9.16 -30.83 21.44
N TYR A 269 10.16 -29.95 21.28
CA TYR A 269 10.06 -28.76 20.44
C TYR A 269 9.57 -29.17 19.04
N LYS A 270 8.38 -28.70 18.63
CA LYS A 270 7.96 -28.84 17.23
C LYS A 270 9.00 -28.12 16.37
N ARG A 271 9.60 -28.81 15.41
CA ARG A 271 10.42 -28.22 14.33
C ARG A 271 9.53 -27.27 13.52
N GLY A 272 9.40 -26.04 14.01
CA GLY A 272 8.82 -24.93 13.30
C GLY A 272 9.87 -24.29 12.40
N TYR A 273 9.40 -23.61 11.36
CA TYR A 273 10.22 -22.67 10.61
C TYR A 273 10.67 -21.55 11.58
N GLU A 274 11.98 -21.39 11.77
CA GLU A 274 12.55 -20.40 12.69
C GLU A 274 12.62 -19.05 11.98
N VAL A 275 11.97 -18.05 12.57
CA VAL A 275 11.95 -16.67 12.08
C VAL A 275 12.64 -15.82 13.14
N SER A 276 13.71 -15.11 12.77
CA SER A 276 14.55 -14.42 13.73
C SER A 276 14.56 -12.91 13.56
N PHE A 277 14.44 -12.21 14.69
CA PHE A 277 14.71 -10.78 14.81
C PHE A 277 15.62 -10.56 16.01
N GLU A 278 16.91 -10.40 15.71
CA GLU A 278 17.97 -10.35 16.73
C GLU A 278 18.20 -8.92 17.22
N LEU A 279 18.09 -8.72 18.53
CA LEU A 279 18.54 -7.50 19.20
C LEU A 279 19.67 -7.82 20.18
N PRO A 280 20.70 -6.95 20.27
CA PRO A 280 21.68 -7.06 21.33
C PRO A 280 21.01 -6.81 22.68
N ILE A 281 21.45 -7.48 23.74
CA ILE A 281 21.22 -7.05 25.12
C ILE A 281 22.55 -6.69 25.76
N PHE A 282 22.50 -5.75 26.70
CA PHE A 282 23.68 -5.20 27.34
C PHE A 282 23.66 -5.50 28.84
N ASP A 283 24.85 -5.70 29.43
CA ASP A 283 24.98 -5.97 30.87
C ASP A 283 25.06 -4.68 31.71
N PHE A 284 24.49 -4.77 32.92
CA PHE A 284 24.07 -3.66 33.77
C PHE A 284 25.01 -3.56 35.00
N GLY A 285 26.19 -2.95 34.83
CA GLY A 285 27.12 -2.76 35.95
C GLY A 285 26.64 -1.72 36.99
N GLY A 286 26.28 -2.19 38.21
CA GLY A 286 26.28 -1.43 39.47
C GLY A 286 25.14 -0.42 39.76
N SER A 287 24.42 -0.64 40.88
CA SER A 287 23.52 0.18 41.74
C SER A 287 22.81 1.50 41.30
N LYS A 288 22.93 2.00 40.07
CA LYS A 288 22.13 3.12 39.52
C LYS A 288 21.42 2.74 38.20
N VAL A 289 21.05 1.47 38.04
CA VAL A 289 20.66 0.91 36.73
C VAL A 289 19.16 0.62 36.57
N ALA A 290 18.37 0.51 37.64
CA ALA A 290 16.96 0.05 37.53
C ALA A 290 16.09 0.91 36.58
N LYS A 291 16.28 2.24 36.55
CA LYS A 291 15.56 3.12 35.62
C LYS A 291 16.03 2.95 34.18
N ALA A 292 17.34 2.86 33.96
CA ALA A 292 17.93 2.64 32.64
C ALA A 292 17.54 1.26 32.08
N GLU A 293 17.56 0.24 32.93
CA GLU A 293 17.11 -1.12 32.65
C GLU A 293 15.63 -1.14 32.27
N ALA A 294 14.75 -0.51 33.05
CA ALA A 294 13.33 -0.43 32.72
C ALA A 294 13.05 0.29 31.40
N ILE A 295 13.76 1.40 31.13
CA ILE A 295 13.65 2.15 29.86
C ILE A 295 14.15 1.30 28.68
N TYR A 296 15.26 0.60 28.85
CA TYR A 296 15.81 -0.28 27.83
C TYR A 296 14.89 -1.49 27.57
N GLY A 297 14.44 -2.16 28.63
CA GLY A 297 13.48 -3.25 28.57
C GLY A 297 12.20 -2.84 27.84
N GLN A 298 11.65 -1.66 28.15
CA GLN A 298 10.49 -1.13 27.41
C GLN A 298 10.78 -0.95 25.91
N ALA A 299 11.98 -0.51 25.54
CA ALA A 299 12.35 -0.36 24.14
C ALA A 299 12.51 -1.71 23.42
N VAL A 300 13.04 -2.73 24.11
CA VAL A 300 13.10 -4.12 23.61
C VAL A 300 11.70 -4.69 23.41
N GLU A 301 10.78 -4.50 24.36
CA GLU A 301 9.39 -4.96 24.24
C GLU A 301 8.65 -4.27 23.08
N ARG A 302 8.85 -2.96 22.88
CA ARG A 302 8.30 -2.26 21.71
C ARG A 302 8.84 -2.82 20.40
N ALA A 303 10.11 -3.24 20.40
CA ALA A 303 10.71 -3.85 19.23
C ALA A 303 10.20 -5.28 18.98
N ALA A 304 9.94 -6.04 20.05
CA ALA A 304 9.24 -7.32 20.00
C ALA A 304 7.87 -7.17 19.35
N GLU A 305 7.07 -6.23 19.86
CA GLU A 305 5.75 -5.93 19.37
C GLU A 305 5.78 -5.50 17.89
N ALA A 306 6.71 -4.63 17.52
CA ALA A 306 6.89 -4.20 16.13
C ALA A 306 7.20 -5.39 15.20
N ALA A 307 8.07 -6.31 15.62
CA ALA A 307 8.42 -7.49 14.83
C ALA A 307 7.24 -8.48 14.72
N ILE A 308 6.48 -8.70 15.80
CA ILE A 308 5.26 -9.54 15.80
C ILE A 308 4.19 -8.96 14.87
N ASN A 309 3.94 -7.66 14.96
CA ASN A 309 3.01 -6.94 14.09
C ASN A 309 3.47 -7.03 12.63
N ALA A 310 4.76 -6.81 12.36
CA ALA A 310 5.30 -6.86 11.01
C ALA A 310 5.12 -8.23 10.35
N ARG A 311 5.38 -9.32 11.08
CA ARG A 311 5.13 -10.68 10.59
C ARG A 311 3.65 -10.93 10.30
N SER A 312 2.77 -10.46 11.17
CA SER A 312 1.33 -10.63 11.02
C SER A 312 0.82 -9.87 9.79
N GLU A 313 1.24 -8.61 9.60
CA GLU A 313 0.91 -7.80 8.43
C GLU A 313 1.40 -8.43 7.12
N VAL A 314 2.60 -9.02 7.12
CA VAL A 314 3.17 -9.69 5.94
C VAL A 314 2.41 -10.98 5.61
N ARG A 315 2.06 -11.78 6.64
CA ARG A 315 1.25 -12.99 6.46
C ARG A 315 -0.14 -12.66 5.92
N GLU A 316 -0.76 -11.60 6.45
CA GLU A 316 -2.05 -11.10 5.98
C GLU A 316 -1.97 -10.65 4.51
N ALA A 317 -0.99 -9.80 4.17
CA ALA A 317 -0.81 -9.30 2.80
C ALA A 317 -0.51 -10.42 1.80
N TYR A 318 0.32 -11.41 2.19
CA TYR A 318 0.63 -12.57 1.34
C TYR A 318 -0.59 -13.47 1.14
N SER A 319 -1.37 -13.72 2.20
CA SER A 319 -2.62 -14.47 2.10
C SER A 319 -3.63 -13.76 1.20
N ALA A 320 -3.79 -12.45 1.34
CA ALA A 320 -4.66 -11.65 0.49
C ALA A 320 -4.21 -11.67 -0.98
N TYR A 321 -2.90 -11.59 -1.23
CA TYR A 321 -2.33 -11.71 -2.57
C TYR A 321 -2.61 -13.07 -3.22
N ARG A 322 -2.37 -14.17 -2.51
CA ARG A 322 -2.63 -15.53 -3.03
C ARG A 322 -4.12 -15.75 -3.28
N ASN A 323 -4.97 -15.38 -2.31
CA ASN A 323 -6.41 -15.53 -2.45
C ASN A 323 -6.98 -14.72 -3.61
N SER A 324 -6.60 -13.44 -3.75
CA SER A 324 -7.05 -12.59 -4.86
C SER A 324 -6.56 -13.11 -6.22
N PHE A 325 -5.36 -13.69 -6.29
CA PHE A 325 -4.88 -14.37 -7.49
C PHE A 325 -5.75 -15.57 -7.86
N ASP A 326 -6.04 -16.44 -6.90
CA ASP A 326 -6.84 -17.65 -7.15
C ASP A 326 -8.28 -17.32 -7.54
N ILE A 327 -8.89 -16.31 -6.90
CA ILE A 327 -10.21 -15.79 -7.26
C ILE A 327 -10.20 -15.26 -8.70
N ALA A 328 -9.27 -14.35 -9.02
CA ALA A 328 -9.18 -13.77 -10.37
C ALA A 328 -8.88 -14.84 -11.45
N LYS A 329 -8.07 -15.84 -11.10
CA LYS A 329 -7.78 -16.99 -11.97
C LYS A 329 -9.03 -17.82 -12.24
N HIS A 330 -9.81 -18.14 -11.22
CA HIS A 330 -11.06 -18.89 -11.36
C HIS A 330 -12.09 -18.15 -12.24
N TYR A 331 -12.21 -16.83 -12.08
CA TYR A 331 -13.06 -16.03 -12.99
C TYR A 331 -12.56 -16.10 -14.45
N ARG A 332 -11.25 -15.95 -14.67
CA ARG A 332 -10.64 -15.96 -16.01
C ARG A 332 -10.76 -17.32 -16.71
N ASP A 333 -10.49 -18.39 -15.98
CA ASP A 333 -10.30 -19.73 -16.56
C ASP A 333 -11.61 -20.54 -16.58
N GLU A 334 -12.54 -20.28 -15.65
CA GLU A 334 -13.78 -21.06 -15.52
C GLU A 334 -15.04 -20.24 -15.82
N ILE A 335 -15.28 -19.14 -15.08
CA ILE A 335 -16.56 -18.42 -15.11
C ILE A 335 -16.77 -17.67 -16.43
N VAL A 336 -15.79 -16.87 -16.87
CA VAL A 336 -15.92 -16.07 -18.09
C VAL A 336 -16.07 -16.97 -19.33
N PRO A 337 -15.26 -18.02 -19.54
CA PRO A 337 -15.42 -18.94 -20.66
C PRO A 337 -16.73 -19.75 -20.61
N LEU A 338 -17.22 -20.10 -19.42
CA LEU A 338 -18.50 -20.79 -19.27
C LEU A 338 -19.67 -19.90 -19.70
N ASN A 339 -19.74 -18.67 -19.18
CA ASN A 339 -20.78 -17.72 -19.58
C ASN A 339 -20.71 -17.37 -21.08
N LYS A 340 -19.51 -17.32 -21.66
CA LYS A 340 -19.36 -17.13 -23.11
C LYS A 340 -19.98 -18.28 -23.89
N ARG A 341 -19.73 -19.54 -23.49
CA ARG A 341 -20.35 -20.72 -24.12
C ARG A 341 -21.87 -20.72 -23.97
N ILE A 342 -22.38 -20.37 -22.78
CA ILE A 342 -23.82 -20.25 -22.55
C ILE A 342 -24.44 -19.22 -23.50
N ALA A 343 -23.80 -18.07 -23.68
CA ALA A 343 -24.27 -17.04 -24.61
C ALA A 343 -24.27 -17.49 -26.07
N GLU A 344 -23.24 -18.23 -26.49
CA GLU A 344 -23.17 -18.82 -27.83
C GLU A 344 -24.30 -19.84 -28.05
N GLU A 345 -24.57 -20.71 -27.07
CA GLU A 345 -25.66 -21.69 -27.13
C GLU A 345 -27.05 -21.04 -27.12
N ASN A 346 -27.26 -20.03 -26.27
CA ASN A 346 -28.52 -19.29 -26.24
C ASN A 346 -28.78 -18.56 -27.55
N LEU A 347 -27.73 -18.01 -28.19
CA LEU A 347 -27.86 -17.40 -29.50
C LEU A 347 -28.27 -18.43 -30.57
N LEU A 348 -27.70 -19.63 -30.55
CA LEU A 348 -28.12 -20.72 -31.45
C LEU A 348 -29.58 -21.13 -31.22
N ARG A 349 -30.01 -21.23 -29.96
CA ARG A 349 -31.40 -21.54 -29.59
C ARG A 349 -32.37 -20.45 -30.01
N TYR A 350 -31.97 -19.18 -29.91
CA TYR A 350 -32.77 -18.05 -30.38
C TYR A 350 -32.94 -18.09 -31.90
N ASN A 351 -31.85 -18.32 -32.64
CA ASN A 351 -31.89 -18.48 -34.09
C ASN A 351 -32.74 -19.68 -34.54
N GLY A 352 -32.76 -20.75 -33.74
CA GLY A 352 -33.62 -21.91 -33.92
C GLY A 352 -35.06 -21.75 -33.42
N MET A 353 -35.48 -20.54 -33.00
CA MET A 353 -36.80 -20.25 -32.43
C MET A 353 -37.17 -21.08 -31.19
N LEU A 354 -36.19 -21.60 -30.45
CA LEU A 354 -36.38 -22.42 -29.25
C LEU A 354 -36.51 -21.59 -27.97
N ILE A 355 -35.96 -20.37 -27.96
CA ILE A 355 -36.05 -19.44 -26.84
C ILE A 355 -36.56 -18.07 -27.29
N GLY A 356 -37.18 -17.34 -26.37
CA GLY A 356 -37.64 -15.97 -26.62
C GLY A 356 -36.53 -14.93 -26.47
N VAL A 357 -36.75 -13.72 -27.00
CA VAL A 357 -35.81 -12.59 -26.90
C VAL A 357 -35.52 -12.16 -25.46
N PHE A 358 -36.48 -12.30 -24.54
CA PHE A 358 -36.28 -11.96 -23.13
C PHE A 358 -35.34 -12.93 -22.40
N GLU A 359 -35.28 -14.19 -22.82
CA GLU A 359 -34.31 -15.15 -22.30
C GLU A 359 -32.90 -14.81 -22.78
N LEU A 360 -32.75 -14.43 -24.05
CA LEU A 360 -31.48 -13.94 -24.60
C LEU A 360 -31.01 -12.66 -23.90
N LEU A 361 -31.93 -11.73 -23.63
CA LEU A 361 -31.62 -10.52 -22.85
C LEU A 361 -31.25 -10.86 -21.40
N ALA A 362 -31.90 -11.84 -20.78
CA ALA A 362 -31.58 -12.29 -19.43
C ALA A 362 -30.17 -12.89 -19.34
N ASP A 363 -29.77 -13.68 -20.32
CA ASP A 363 -28.43 -14.26 -20.38
C ASP A 363 -27.35 -13.19 -20.61
N ALA A 364 -27.59 -12.26 -21.54
CA ALA A 364 -26.68 -11.12 -21.74
C ALA A 364 -26.46 -10.31 -20.45
N ARG A 365 -27.49 -10.18 -19.59
CA ARG A 365 -27.36 -9.53 -18.27
C ARG A 365 -26.43 -10.32 -17.35
N SER A 366 -26.63 -11.64 -17.23
CA SER A 366 -25.79 -12.54 -16.43
C SER A 366 -24.31 -12.48 -16.85
N GLN A 367 -24.08 -12.45 -18.17
CA GLN A 367 -22.74 -12.32 -18.73
C GLN A 367 -22.07 -11.01 -18.32
N ILE A 368 -22.78 -9.87 -18.40
CA ILE A 368 -22.18 -8.58 -18.06
C ILE A 368 -21.87 -8.48 -16.56
N THR A 369 -22.75 -8.98 -15.69
CA THR A 369 -22.48 -9.03 -14.24
C THR A 369 -21.22 -9.86 -13.96
N SER A 370 -21.07 -11.01 -14.62
CA SER A 370 -19.89 -11.87 -14.49
C SER A 370 -18.59 -11.17 -14.95
N VAL A 371 -18.67 -10.36 -16.02
CA VAL A 371 -17.53 -9.56 -16.49
C VAL A 371 -17.18 -8.44 -15.50
N ASN A 372 -18.17 -7.75 -14.92
CA ASN A 372 -17.90 -6.75 -13.88
C ASN A 372 -17.25 -7.38 -12.64
N SER A 373 -17.73 -8.53 -12.18
CA SER A 373 -17.08 -9.27 -11.08
C SER A 373 -15.65 -9.69 -11.42
N TYR A 374 -15.38 -10.05 -12.68
CA TYR A 374 -14.00 -10.32 -13.11
C TYR A 374 -13.12 -9.06 -13.04
N ILE A 375 -13.61 -7.91 -13.50
CA ILE A 375 -12.88 -6.62 -13.41
C ILE A 375 -12.56 -6.27 -11.95
N GLU A 376 -13.53 -6.44 -11.05
CA GLU A 376 -13.33 -6.23 -9.61
C GLU A 376 -12.29 -7.18 -9.03
N SER A 377 -12.35 -8.49 -9.37
CA SER A 377 -11.35 -9.46 -8.91
C SER A 377 -9.93 -9.13 -9.41
N LEU A 378 -9.82 -8.63 -10.65
CA LEU A 378 -8.53 -8.24 -11.23
C LEU A 378 -7.97 -6.98 -10.57
N ARG A 379 -8.83 -6.00 -10.27
CA ARG A 379 -8.46 -4.82 -9.48
C ARG A 379 -7.94 -5.23 -8.11
N ASP A 380 -8.67 -6.11 -7.43
CA ASP A 380 -8.35 -6.54 -6.07
C ASP A 380 -7.02 -7.30 -6.03
N TYR A 381 -6.71 -8.10 -7.06
CA TYR A 381 -5.39 -8.70 -7.26
C TYR A 381 -4.27 -7.65 -7.34
N TRP A 382 -4.42 -6.64 -8.20
CA TRP A 382 -3.38 -5.61 -8.37
C TRP A 382 -3.20 -4.73 -7.13
N ILE A 383 -4.27 -4.51 -6.37
CA ILE A 383 -4.22 -3.85 -5.06
C ILE A 383 -3.48 -4.74 -4.06
N ALA A 384 -3.85 -6.01 -3.94
CA ALA A 384 -3.21 -6.95 -3.01
C ALA A 384 -1.72 -7.17 -3.32
N GLN A 385 -1.33 -7.19 -4.60
CA GLN A 385 0.07 -7.20 -4.99
C GLN A 385 0.81 -5.94 -4.51
N SER A 386 0.18 -4.77 -4.64
CA SER A 386 0.77 -3.51 -4.19
C SER A 386 0.90 -3.45 -2.65
N ASP A 387 -0.07 -4.02 -1.94
CA ASP A 387 -0.03 -4.15 -0.47
C ASP A 387 1.06 -5.12 -0.01
N LEU A 388 1.22 -6.26 -0.68
CA LEU A 388 2.32 -7.20 -0.40
C LEU A 388 3.69 -6.55 -0.62
N GLN A 389 3.86 -5.81 -1.72
CA GLN A 389 5.11 -5.08 -1.97
C GLN A 389 5.39 -4.03 -0.90
N MET A 390 4.36 -3.32 -0.44
CA MET A 390 4.51 -2.36 0.66
C MET A 390 4.85 -3.08 1.97
N ALA A 391 4.22 -4.21 2.27
CA ALA A 391 4.46 -4.99 3.49
C ALA A 391 5.90 -5.49 3.64
N LEU A 392 6.59 -5.70 2.52
CA LEU A 392 8.02 -6.07 2.50
C LEU A 392 8.95 -4.87 2.80
N ILE A 393 8.50 -3.64 2.52
CA ILE A 393 9.31 -2.42 2.69
C ILE A 393 8.98 -1.70 4.01
N GLY A 394 7.74 -1.77 4.47
CA GLY A 394 7.27 -1.19 5.72
C GLY A 394 5.79 -1.49 5.96
N LYS A 395 5.13 -0.67 6.78
CA LYS A 395 3.71 -0.88 7.10
C LYS A 395 2.80 -0.64 5.88
N PRO A 396 2.03 -1.65 5.42
CA PRO A 396 1.06 -1.47 4.35
C PRO A 396 -0.17 -0.70 4.86
N SER A 397 -0.72 0.19 4.03
CA SER A 397 -2.07 0.71 4.25
C SER A 397 -3.07 -0.31 3.73
N LEU A 398 -3.25 -1.39 4.50
CA LEU A 398 -4.32 -2.33 4.24
C LEU A 398 -5.61 -1.53 4.29
N ALA A 399 -6.27 -1.41 3.13
CA ALA A 399 -7.60 -0.85 3.13
C ALA A 399 -8.39 -1.82 4.00
N ALA A 400 -8.85 -1.35 5.17
CA ALA A 400 -9.71 -2.13 6.03
C ALA A 400 -10.78 -2.70 5.11
N ALA A 401 -10.72 -4.02 4.88
CA ALA A 401 -11.65 -4.69 4.00
C ALA A 401 -13.01 -4.17 4.40
N SER A 402 -13.62 -3.38 3.51
CA SER A 402 -14.94 -2.84 3.75
C SER A 402 -15.77 -4.07 4.07
N ARG A 403 -16.12 -4.21 5.35
CA ARG A 403 -16.99 -5.26 5.85
C ARG A 403 -18.32 -5.00 5.18
N THR A 404 -18.47 -5.47 3.95
CA THR A 404 -19.75 -5.73 3.35
C THR A 404 -20.29 -6.86 4.21
N ALA A 405 -20.99 -6.50 5.28
CA ALA A 405 -21.84 -7.43 5.97
C ALA A 405 -22.70 -8.10 4.89
N PRO A 406 -22.80 -9.44 4.83
CA PRO A 406 -23.77 -10.06 3.96
C PRO A 406 -25.13 -9.48 4.37
N ALA A 407 -25.81 -8.83 3.42
CA ALA A 407 -27.19 -8.43 3.63
C ALA A 407 -27.96 -9.71 3.94
N SER A 408 -28.36 -9.88 5.19
CA SER A 408 -29.29 -10.92 5.59
C SER A 408 -30.59 -10.66 4.84
N THR A 409 -30.80 -11.38 3.74
CA THR A 409 -32.14 -11.56 3.18
C THR A 409 -32.93 -12.37 4.20
N GLY A 410 -33.47 -11.69 5.19
CA GLY A 410 -34.49 -12.22 6.08
C GLY A 410 -35.72 -12.48 5.23
N ARG A 411 -35.93 -13.75 4.90
CA ARG A 411 -37.22 -14.29 4.53
C ARG A 411 -37.84 -14.84 5.81
N PRO A 412 -38.96 -14.27 6.29
CA PRO A 412 -39.89 -15.03 7.11
C PRO A 412 -40.93 -15.63 6.17
N ASP A 413 -40.88 -16.96 6.06
CA ASP A 413 -42.04 -17.74 5.69
C ASP A 413 -43.12 -17.53 6.76
N HIS A 414 -44.33 -17.15 6.34
CA HIS A 414 -45.66 -17.68 6.72
C HIS A 414 -46.76 -16.77 6.16
#